data_AF-A0A401PMV8-F1
#
_entry.id   AF-A0A401PMV8-F1
#
_cell.length_a   1.000
_cell.length_b   1.000
_cell.length_c   1.000
_cell.angle_alpha   90.00
_cell.angle_beta   90.00
_cell.angle_gamma   90.00
#
_symmetry.space_group_name_H-M   'P 1'
#
loop_
_entity.id
_entity.type
_entity.pdbx_description
1 polymer ?
#
loop_
_entity_poly.entity_id
_entity_poly.type
_entity_poly.pdbx_seq_one_letter_code
_entity_poly.pdbx_strand_id
1 'polypeptide(L)'
;MENQTTKENFSGHEDFHSWENTYFLGIIDSAEELQAPTTNPQYVNVNDSKSEWNATVQENNFLITFTLDTGAPINKNDLPKVHAVLGDRECDLDSAVSALAYAYFLYKTHPADDLYVPVLNIQRSEFLLHTEVVFMLQQLNISDSSLIFRDEIDLHLLNREGKLTLTLVDHNTLTSDDKVLETAVVKIIDHHEQERLHSAQCEIVLEPVRSCTTLIVSEILQEAPELLNQQLTHLFRGAIILDCMNMTSETVRVTKKDEEILAALEQRFPDLPTQQEVYDTLQQAKFDVS
;
A
#
# COMPACT_ATOMS: atom_id res chain seq x y z
N MET A 1 -44.82 -58.60 -26.77
CA MET A 1 -44.71 -57.45 -27.68
C MET A 1 -43.58 -56.60 -27.11
N GLU A 2 -42.29 -56.95 -27.21
CA GLU A 2 -41.44 -57.09 -28.43
C GLU A 2 -41.54 -55.83 -29.30
N ASN A 3 -40.48 -55.03 -29.58
CA ASN A 3 -39.05 -55.31 -29.86
C ASN A 3 -38.13 -54.22 -29.21
N GLN A 4 -36.94 -54.50 -28.64
CA GLN A 4 -35.64 -55.01 -29.18
C GLN A 4 -34.83 -53.96 -29.99
N THR A 5 -33.77 -53.39 -29.37
CA THR A 5 -32.29 -53.53 -29.62
C THR A 5 -31.73 -52.67 -30.77
N THR A 6 -30.56 -52.00 -30.70
CA THR A 6 -29.19 -52.45 -30.35
C THR A 6 -28.29 -51.29 -29.88
N LYS A 7 -27.65 -51.42 -28.70
CA LYS A 7 -26.19 -51.43 -28.43
C LYS A 7 -25.23 -51.59 -29.62
N GLU A 8 -24.18 -50.76 -29.66
CA GLU A 8 -22.79 -51.20 -29.88
C GLU A 8 -21.82 -50.44 -28.96
N ASN A 9 -20.89 -51.20 -28.38
CA ASN A 9 -19.75 -50.81 -27.53
C ASN A 9 -18.46 -51.02 -28.34
N PHE A 10 -17.32 -50.65 -27.71
CA PHE A 10 -15.90 -50.88 -28.05
C PHE A 10 -15.23 -49.68 -28.75
N SER A 11 -14.03 -49.24 -28.39
CA SER A 11 -13.09 -49.50 -27.28
C SER A 11 -11.85 -48.65 -27.59
N GLY A 12 -11.21 -48.07 -26.58
CA GLY A 12 -9.93 -47.39 -26.78
C GLY A 12 -9.44 -46.72 -25.50
N HIS A 13 -8.81 -47.52 -24.64
CA HIS A 13 -7.81 -47.03 -23.69
C HIS A 13 -6.63 -46.49 -24.49
N GLU A 14 -6.14 -45.30 -24.15
CA GLU A 14 -4.71 -45.03 -24.05
C GLU A 14 -4.48 -43.78 -23.20
N ASP A 15 -3.82 -43.99 -22.06
CA ASP A 15 -3.25 -42.97 -21.20
C ASP A 15 -2.14 -42.23 -21.95
N PHE A 16 -2.16 -40.90 -21.95
CA PHE A 16 -0.94 -40.10 -22.13
C PHE A 16 -0.99 -38.87 -21.24
N HIS A 17 -0.15 -38.91 -20.20
CA HIS A 17 0.36 -37.74 -19.50
C HIS A 17 1.09 -36.81 -20.47
N SER A 18 0.81 -35.51 -20.43
CA SER A 18 1.80 -34.49 -20.81
C SER A 18 1.57 -33.20 -20.03
N TRP A 19 2.20 -33.14 -18.85
CA TRP A 19 2.59 -31.89 -18.22
C TRP A 19 3.90 -31.45 -18.86
N GLU A 20 3.86 -30.62 -19.90
CA GLU A 20 5.07 -29.96 -20.41
C GLU A 20 4.74 -28.56 -20.92
N ASN A 21 5.18 -27.54 -20.19
CA ASN A 21 5.90 -26.40 -20.77
C ASN A 21 6.59 -25.62 -19.65
N THR A 22 7.74 -26.15 -19.25
CA THR A 22 8.78 -25.46 -18.48
C THR A 22 9.99 -25.32 -19.40
N TYR A 23 10.35 -24.10 -19.76
CA TYR A 23 11.68 -23.74 -20.27
C TYR A 23 11.96 -22.34 -19.70
N PHE A 24 12.91 -22.17 -18.77
CA PHE A 24 14.31 -22.01 -19.14
C PHE A 24 15.26 -22.47 -18.01
N LEU A 25 16.19 -23.36 -18.35
CA LEU A 25 17.38 -23.71 -17.57
C LEU A 25 18.55 -22.83 -18.01
N GLY A 26 19.34 -22.40 -17.03
CA GLY A 26 20.61 -21.70 -17.21
C GLY A 26 21.63 -22.10 -16.14
N ILE A 27 22.09 -23.36 -16.23
CA ILE A 27 23.43 -23.87 -15.88
C ILE A 27 23.91 -23.68 -14.42
N ILE A 28 24.01 -24.80 -13.70
CA ILE A 28 24.97 -25.02 -12.61
C ILE A 28 25.67 -26.34 -12.91
N ASP A 29 27.00 -26.38 -12.84
CA ASP A 29 27.72 -27.64 -12.72
C ASP A 29 28.89 -27.52 -11.75
N SER A 30 29.12 -28.64 -11.08
CA SER A 30 30.19 -29.02 -10.15
C SER A 30 30.15 -28.51 -8.69
N ALA A 31 29.91 -29.50 -7.82
CA ALA A 31 30.11 -29.49 -6.39
C ALA A 31 31.58 -29.76 -6.04
N GLU A 32 32.07 -29.12 -4.97
CA GLU A 32 33.12 -29.68 -4.11
C GLU A 32 32.86 -29.20 -2.67
N GLU A 33 32.87 -30.17 -1.75
CA GLU A 33 32.55 -30.02 -0.33
C GLU A 33 33.85 -29.87 0.49
N LEU A 34 33.72 -29.28 1.70
CA LEU A 34 34.60 -29.38 2.90
C LEU A 34 35.80 -28.42 3.05
N GLN A 35 35.68 -27.42 3.93
CA GLN A 35 36.30 -27.36 5.28
C GLN A 35 36.27 -25.94 5.86
N ALA A 36 35.89 -25.81 7.14
CA ALA A 36 36.03 -24.58 7.91
C ALA A 36 37.48 -24.35 8.35
N PRO A 37 37.95 -23.08 8.33
CA PRO A 37 38.93 -22.63 9.30
C PRO A 37 38.47 -21.40 10.07
N THR A 38 38.59 -21.49 11.38
CA THR A 38 38.61 -20.39 12.33
C THR A 38 39.77 -19.43 12.03
N THR A 39 39.49 -18.17 11.68
CA THR A 39 40.38 -17.02 11.97
C THR A 39 39.59 -15.71 11.89
N ASN A 40 39.65 -14.93 12.97
CA ASN A 40 39.17 -13.55 13.07
C ASN A 40 39.99 -12.63 12.14
N PRO A 41 39.40 -11.59 11.51
CA PRO A 41 40.16 -10.37 11.28
C PRO A 41 39.41 -9.10 11.73
N GLN A 42 40.12 -8.30 12.52
CA GLN A 42 39.86 -6.87 12.69
C GLN A 42 40.26 -6.08 11.43
N TYR A 43 39.64 -4.90 11.30
CA TYR A 43 39.99 -3.68 10.56
C TYR A 43 39.17 -3.30 9.33
N VAL A 44 38.22 -2.40 9.59
CA VAL A 44 38.00 -1.07 8.99
C VAL A 44 37.92 -0.98 7.46
N ASN A 45 36.74 -0.61 6.97
CA ASN A 45 36.65 0.60 6.15
C ASN A 45 35.29 1.29 6.36
N VAL A 46 35.34 2.48 6.95
CA VAL A 46 34.25 3.45 6.98
C VAL A 46 34.13 3.95 5.55
N ASN A 47 33.17 3.43 4.78
CA ASN A 47 32.85 4.02 3.50
C ASN A 47 31.94 5.23 3.72
N ASP A 48 32.58 6.40 3.69
CA ASP A 48 31.99 7.67 3.33
C ASP A 48 31.15 7.53 2.04
N SER A 49 29.83 7.66 2.14
CA SER A 49 29.05 8.22 1.03
C SER A 49 27.65 8.68 1.47
N LYS A 50 27.55 10.01 1.61
CA LYS A 50 26.44 10.91 1.25
C LYS A 50 25.11 10.81 2.01
N SER A 51 24.79 11.91 2.68
CA SER A 51 23.62 12.17 3.52
C SER A 51 22.74 13.29 2.93
N GLU A 52 21.48 13.00 2.60
CA GLU A 52 20.42 13.96 2.24
C GLU A 52 19.05 13.38 2.65
N TRP A 53 18.11 14.18 3.18
CA TRP A 53 16.70 13.80 3.28
C TRP A 53 16.06 13.97 1.90
N ASN A 54 16.10 12.93 1.08
CA ASN A 54 15.45 12.94 -0.23
C ASN A 54 14.28 11.95 -0.23
N ALA A 55 13.04 12.43 -0.13
CA ALA A 55 11.94 11.67 -0.72
C ALA A 55 12.11 11.80 -2.24
N THR A 56 12.73 10.79 -2.84
CA THR A 56 12.87 10.76 -4.29
C THR A 56 11.67 10.03 -4.84
N VAL A 57 10.63 10.76 -5.26
CA VAL A 57 9.62 10.17 -6.15
C VAL A 57 10.32 9.93 -7.49
N GLN A 58 10.90 8.74 -7.66
CA GLN A 58 11.49 8.35 -8.93
C GLN A 58 10.39 7.99 -9.92
N GLU A 59 10.00 8.94 -10.76
CA GLU A 59 9.31 8.62 -12.02
C GLU A 59 10.27 7.92 -12.99
N ASN A 60 10.56 6.64 -12.73
CA ASN A 60 11.15 5.75 -13.73
C ASN A 60 10.04 4.85 -14.27
N ASN A 61 9.19 5.41 -15.12
CA ASN A 61 8.01 4.78 -15.72
C ASN A 61 6.97 4.12 -14.78
N PHE A 62 7.23 3.81 -13.50
CA PHE A 62 6.36 2.87 -12.74
C PHE A 62 6.43 2.88 -11.19
N LEU A 63 7.08 3.81 -10.48
CA LEU A 63 7.21 3.69 -9.01
C LEU A 63 7.10 5.00 -8.23
N ILE A 64 6.39 4.95 -7.09
CA ILE A 64 6.51 5.93 -6.02
C ILE A 64 7.38 5.28 -4.95
N THR A 65 8.51 5.89 -4.62
CA THR A 65 9.44 5.41 -3.60
C THR A 65 9.66 6.53 -2.60
N PHE A 66 9.44 6.27 -1.32
CA PHE A 66 9.77 7.21 -0.24
C PHE A 66 10.93 6.62 0.56
N THR A 67 12.13 7.14 0.36
CA THR A 67 13.29 6.71 1.13
C THR A 67 13.55 7.72 2.24
N LEU A 68 13.56 7.24 3.50
CA LEU A 68 13.98 8.03 4.66
C LEU A 68 15.35 7.51 5.12
N ASP A 69 16.40 8.33 5.00
CA ASP A 69 17.71 8.01 5.56
C ASP A 69 17.92 8.81 6.86
N THR A 70 18.06 8.12 7.99
CA THR A 70 18.13 8.70 9.34
C THR A 70 19.53 8.61 9.99
N GLY A 71 20.59 8.35 9.21
CA GLY A 71 21.91 7.95 9.72
C GLY A 71 22.87 9.01 10.30
N ALA A 72 22.51 10.29 10.47
CA ALA A 72 23.40 11.33 11.03
C ALA A 72 22.70 12.30 12.00
N PRO A 73 23.43 12.92 12.96
CA PRO A 73 22.89 14.00 13.79
C PRO A 73 22.60 15.25 12.94
N ILE A 74 21.32 15.55 12.75
CA ILE A 74 20.86 16.71 11.98
C ILE A 74 21.01 17.98 12.82
N ASN A 75 21.60 19.02 12.24
CA ASN A 75 21.48 20.37 12.78
C ASN A 75 20.01 20.79 12.72
N LYS A 76 19.38 21.07 13.86
CA LYS A 76 17.94 21.38 13.98
C LYS A 76 17.44 22.44 12.99
N ASN A 77 18.30 23.37 12.60
CA ASN A 77 17.96 24.44 11.65
C ASN A 77 17.79 23.94 10.20
N ASP A 78 18.35 22.79 9.86
CA ASP A 78 18.37 22.23 8.49
C ASP A 78 17.32 21.13 8.27
N LEU A 79 16.46 20.86 9.27
CA LEU A 79 15.37 19.90 9.10
C LEU A 79 14.38 20.41 8.03
N PRO A 80 14.03 19.59 7.01
CA PRO A 80 12.98 19.95 6.06
C PRO A 80 11.63 20.06 6.77
N LYS A 81 10.71 20.81 6.18
CA LYS A 81 9.30 20.71 6.59
C LYS A 81 8.74 19.40 6.05
N VAL A 82 8.04 18.66 6.90
CA VAL A 82 7.48 17.36 6.60
C VAL A 82 5.98 17.42 6.80
N HIS A 83 5.24 17.06 5.76
CA HIS A 83 3.82 16.75 5.84
C HIS A 83 3.66 15.24 5.81
N ALA A 84 3.40 14.63 6.97
CA ALA A 84 3.21 13.18 7.03
C ALA A 84 1.72 12.83 6.83
N VAL A 85 1.47 11.82 6.01
CA VAL A 85 0.14 11.19 5.84
C VAL A 85 0.17 9.88 6.62
N LEU A 86 -0.50 9.86 7.76
CA LEU A 86 -0.50 8.74 8.69
C LEU A 86 -1.77 7.90 8.48
N GLY A 87 -1.61 6.62 8.17
CA GLY A 87 -2.72 5.65 8.16
C GLY A 87 -3.09 5.14 9.54
N ASP A 88 -4.12 4.29 9.65
CA ASP A 88 -4.48 3.68 10.91
C ASP A 88 -3.48 2.59 11.35
N ARG A 89 -3.49 2.25 12.65
CA ARG A 89 -2.63 1.23 13.27
C ARG A 89 -3.01 -0.20 12.88
N GLU A 90 -4.24 -0.44 12.43
CA GLU A 90 -4.58 -1.74 11.85
C GLU A 90 -3.82 -1.98 10.54
N CYS A 91 -3.40 -0.91 9.84
CA CYS A 91 -2.60 -0.94 8.62
C CYS A 91 -3.07 -2.04 7.65
N ASP A 92 -4.38 -2.14 7.48
CA ASP A 92 -4.96 -2.96 6.44
C ASP A 92 -4.70 -2.33 5.06
N LEU A 93 -5.26 -2.96 4.02
CA LEU A 93 -5.07 -2.48 2.67
C LEU A 93 -5.63 -1.06 2.46
N ASP A 94 -6.74 -0.71 3.10
CA ASP A 94 -7.37 0.59 2.94
C ASP A 94 -6.52 1.72 3.52
N SER A 95 -6.07 1.52 4.77
CA SER A 95 -5.15 2.42 5.45
C SER A 95 -3.85 2.62 4.68
N ALA A 96 -3.22 1.53 4.23
CA ALA A 96 -1.93 1.59 3.53
C ALA A 96 -2.06 2.31 2.17
N VAL A 97 -3.09 1.97 1.40
CA VAL A 97 -3.36 2.59 0.09
C VAL A 97 -3.71 4.06 0.25
N SER A 98 -4.57 4.39 1.21
CA SER A 98 -4.95 5.77 1.50
C SER A 98 -3.74 6.64 1.83
N ALA A 99 -2.83 6.15 2.69
CA ALA A 99 -1.63 6.90 3.07
C ALA A 99 -0.69 7.14 1.88
N LEU A 100 -0.34 6.07 1.16
CA LEU A 100 0.55 6.12 0.00
C LEU A 100 0.03 7.04 -1.10
N ALA A 101 -1.25 6.87 -1.46
CA ALA A 101 -1.85 7.61 -2.55
C ALA A 101 -2.06 9.08 -2.22
N TYR A 102 -2.48 9.40 -1.00
CA TYR A 102 -2.70 10.79 -0.61
C TYR A 102 -1.37 11.55 -0.46
N ALA A 103 -0.32 10.92 0.05
CA ALA A 103 1.02 11.53 0.07
C ALA A 103 1.52 11.83 -1.36
N TYR A 104 1.29 10.91 -2.30
CA TYR A 104 1.62 11.13 -3.71
C TYR A 104 0.80 12.25 -4.36
N PHE A 105 -0.51 12.29 -4.09
CA PHE A 105 -1.40 13.37 -4.54
C PHE A 105 -0.89 14.73 -4.06
N LEU A 106 -0.56 14.85 -2.77
CA LEU A 106 0.00 16.09 -2.22
C LEU A 106 1.33 16.45 -2.89
N TYR A 107 2.27 15.50 -3.02
CA TYR A 107 3.54 15.71 -3.70
C TYR A 107 3.39 16.28 -5.12
N LYS A 108 2.36 15.83 -5.86
CA LYS A 108 2.12 16.26 -7.24
C LYS A 108 1.40 17.60 -7.36
N THR A 109 0.65 18.01 -6.33
CA THR A 109 -0.28 19.16 -6.41
C THR A 109 0.13 20.34 -5.53
N HIS A 110 1.01 20.13 -4.56
CA HIS A 110 1.39 21.12 -3.56
C HIS A 110 2.86 21.60 -3.74
N PRO A 111 3.30 22.65 -3.02
CA PRO A 111 4.63 23.25 -3.20
C PRO A 111 5.78 22.26 -3.02
N ALA A 112 6.82 22.39 -3.86
CA ALA A 112 7.99 21.51 -3.86
C ALA A 112 8.92 21.67 -2.64
N ASP A 113 8.68 22.66 -1.77
CA ASP A 113 9.53 22.96 -0.61
C ASP A 113 9.21 22.08 0.62
N ASP A 114 8.04 21.42 0.63
CA ASP A 114 7.62 20.52 1.71
C ASP A 114 7.81 19.06 1.30
N LEU A 115 8.17 18.21 2.27
CA LEU A 115 8.32 16.78 2.08
C LEU A 115 7.01 16.05 2.42
N TYR A 116 6.36 15.45 1.43
CA TYR A 116 5.15 14.65 1.63
C TYR A 116 5.52 13.19 1.87
N VAL A 117 5.17 12.64 3.03
CA VAL A 117 5.65 11.33 3.48
C VAL A 117 4.48 10.45 3.91
N PRO A 118 4.20 9.32 3.23
CA PRO A 118 3.26 8.34 3.75
C PRO A 118 3.91 7.55 4.89
N VAL A 119 3.17 7.34 5.96
CA VAL A 119 3.63 6.58 7.13
C VAL A 119 2.65 5.45 7.38
N LEU A 120 3.13 4.21 7.22
CA LEU A 120 2.41 3.02 7.65
C LEU A 120 2.54 2.92 9.18
N ASN A 121 1.42 2.94 9.89
CA ASN A 121 1.37 3.15 11.34
C ASN A 121 1.60 1.88 12.16
N ILE A 122 2.57 1.07 11.72
CA ILE A 122 3.04 -0.17 12.32
C ILE A 122 4.56 -0.15 12.37
N GLN A 123 5.16 -1.07 13.12
CA GLN A 123 6.61 -1.25 13.09
C GLN A 123 7.03 -1.96 11.79
N ARG A 124 8.21 -1.65 11.25
CA ARG A 124 8.72 -2.38 10.06
C ARG A 124 8.74 -3.89 10.28
N SER A 125 9.06 -4.35 11.48
CA SER A 125 9.10 -5.78 11.82
C SER A 125 7.72 -6.48 11.72
N GLU A 126 6.64 -5.71 11.76
CA GLU A 126 5.25 -6.22 11.68
C GLU A 126 4.76 -6.29 10.24
N PHE A 127 5.42 -5.61 9.29
CA PHE A 127 4.91 -5.45 7.92
C PHE A 127 4.55 -6.76 7.22
N LEU A 128 5.36 -7.81 7.37
CA LEU A 128 5.10 -9.11 6.74
C LEU A 128 3.85 -9.82 7.28
N LEU A 129 3.26 -9.34 8.38
CA LEU A 129 1.99 -9.83 8.91
C LEU A 129 0.78 -9.25 8.17
N HIS A 130 0.96 -8.15 7.43
CA HIS A 130 -0.07 -7.48 6.63
C HIS A 130 -0.05 -8.03 5.19
N THR A 131 -0.32 -9.33 5.10
CA THR A 131 -0.11 -10.16 3.91
C THR A 131 -0.79 -9.64 2.64
N GLU A 132 -1.99 -9.09 2.73
CA GLU A 132 -2.71 -8.47 1.62
C GLU A 132 -2.06 -7.17 1.13
N VAL A 133 -1.47 -6.39 2.05
CA VAL A 133 -0.73 -5.16 1.74
C VAL A 133 0.54 -5.52 1.02
N VAL A 134 1.32 -6.46 1.58
CA VAL A 134 2.55 -6.99 0.98
C VAL A 134 2.28 -7.51 -0.43
N PHE A 135 1.27 -8.37 -0.57
CA PHE A 135 0.87 -8.93 -1.85
C PHE A 135 0.56 -7.84 -2.88
N MET A 136 -0.28 -6.87 -2.51
CA MET A 136 -0.71 -5.82 -3.43
C MET A 136 0.45 -4.93 -3.87
N LEU A 137 1.33 -4.54 -2.95
CA LEU A 137 2.49 -3.71 -3.27
C LEU A 137 3.49 -4.46 -4.16
N GLN A 138 3.71 -5.76 -3.94
CA GLN A 138 4.55 -6.60 -4.79
C GLN A 138 4.00 -6.74 -6.22
N GLN A 139 2.67 -6.91 -6.39
CA GLN A 139 2.05 -6.93 -7.73
C GLN A 139 2.31 -5.64 -8.52
N LEU A 140 2.51 -4.53 -7.81
CA LEU A 140 2.80 -3.22 -8.40
C LEU A 140 4.30 -2.90 -8.44
N ASN A 141 5.17 -3.86 -8.11
CA ASN A 141 6.63 -3.70 -8.00
C ASN A 141 7.08 -2.63 -7.00
N ILE A 142 6.25 -2.28 -6.01
CA ILE A 142 6.61 -1.34 -4.94
C ILE A 142 7.46 -2.09 -3.93
N SER A 143 8.71 -1.65 -3.77
CA SER A 143 9.68 -2.29 -2.86
C SER A 143 9.37 -1.95 -1.40
N ASP A 144 9.44 -2.93 -0.50
CA ASP A 144 9.33 -2.73 0.95
C ASP A 144 10.35 -1.71 1.49
N SER A 145 11.52 -1.59 0.85
CA SER A 145 12.56 -0.62 1.18
C SER A 145 12.19 0.83 0.85
N SER A 146 11.06 1.02 0.17
CA SER A 146 10.55 2.33 -0.26
C SER A 146 9.35 2.80 0.55
N LEU A 147 8.96 2.02 1.56
CA LEU A 147 7.91 2.32 2.51
C LEU A 147 8.55 2.88 3.79
N ILE A 148 7.82 3.76 4.47
CA ILE A 148 8.23 4.36 5.74
C ILE A 148 7.27 3.91 6.82
N PHE A 149 7.84 3.31 7.87
CA PHE A 149 7.11 2.77 9.00
C PHE A 149 7.15 3.71 10.21
N ARG A 150 6.27 3.47 11.18
CA ARG A 150 6.11 4.34 12.35
C ARG A 150 7.40 4.49 13.17
N ASP A 151 8.20 3.43 13.22
CA ASP A 151 9.47 3.33 13.94
C ASP A 151 10.67 3.93 13.19
N GLU A 152 10.48 4.36 11.94
CA GLU A 152 11.56 4.92 11.11
C GLU A 152 11.52 6.44 11.01
N ILE A 153 10.40 7.06 11.42
CA ILE A 153 10.21 8.51 11.43
C ILE A 153 9.85 9.03 12.82
N ASP A 154 10.68 9.93 13.35
CA ASP A 154 10.42 10.59 14.64
C ASP A 154 9.48 11.79 14.48
N LEU A 155 8.17 11.50 14.38
CA LEU A 155 7.11 12.52 14.32
C LEU A 155 7.13 13.45 15.54
N HIS A 156 7.54 12.98 16.72
CA HIS A 156 7.59 13.81 17.93
C HIS A 156 8.71 14.84 17.88
N LEU A 157 9.87 14.46 17.36
CA LEU A 157 10.97 15.38 17.08
C LEU A 157 10.53 16.43 16.05
N LEU A 158 9.97 16.00 14.91
CA LEU A 158 9.53 16.92 13.86
C LEU A 158 8.50 17.93 14.40
N ASN A 159 7.53 17.47 15.20
CA ASN A 159 6.53 18.34 15.83
C ASN A 159 7.17 19.32 16.81
N ARG A 160 8.07 18.85 17.69
CA ARG A 160 8.75 19.71 18.68
C ARG A 160 9.62 20.78 18.04
N GLU A 161 10.21 20.52 16.88
CA GLU A 161 11.01 21.49 16.12
C GLU A 161 10.14 22.38 15.21
N GLY A 162 8.81 22.22 15.22
CA GLY A 162 7.88 23.02 14.41
C GLY A 162 7.97 22.73 12.90
N LYS A 163 8.36 21.50 12.55
CA LYS A 163 8.60 21.05 11.18
C LYS A 163 7.56 20.05 10.67
N LEU A 164 6.56 19.70 11.48
CA LEU A 164 5.55 18.70 11.13
C LEU A 164 4.18 19.32 10.85
N THR A 165 3.55 18.86 9.78
CA THR A 165 2.10 18.84 9.60
C THR A 165 1.64 17.40 9.35
N LEU A 166 0.39 17.09 9.71
CA LEU A 166 -0.18 15.75 9.63
C LEU A 166 -1.53 15.74 8.90
N THR A 167 -1.68 14.79 8.00
CA THR A 167 -3.00 14.30 7.56
C THR A 167 -3.22 12.91 8.15
N LEU A 168 -4.37 12.71 8.81
CA LEU A 168 -4.80 11.37 9.22
C LEU A 168 -5.71 10.80 8.13
N VAL A 169 -5.45 9.57 7.71
CA VAL A 169 -6.31 8.84 6.79
C VAL A 169 -6.77 7.54 7.43
N ASP A 170 -8.02 7.17 7.17
CA ASP A 170 -8.66 5.95 7.66
C ASP A 170 -8.81 5.84 9.19
N HIS A 171 -8.55 6.95 9.88
CA HIS A 171 -8.84 7.12 11.30
C HIS A 171 -8.95 8.61 11.63
N ASN A 172 -9.68 8.93 12.70
CA ASN A 172 -9.90 10.31 13.11
C ASN A 172 -9.35 10.68 14.50
N THR A 173 -8.63 9.77 15.16
CA THR A 173 -8.08 10.00 16.50
C THR A 173 -6.65 9.49 16.66
N LEU A 174 -5.80 10.28 17.30
CA LEU A 174 -4.48 9.83 17.74
C LEU A 174 -4.57 9.08 19.07
N THR A 175 -3.69 8.08 19.24
CA THR A 175 -3.55 7.38 20.51
C THR A 175 -3.01 8.27 21.62
N SER A 176 -3.02 7.78 22.87
CA SER A 176 -2.48 8.50 24.02
C SER A 176 -1.03 8.92 23.83
N ASP A 177 -0.21 8.08 23.19
CA ASP A 177 1.22 8.33 22.99
C ASP A 177 1.43 9.44 21.96
N ASP A 178 0.53 9.53 20.99
CA ASP A 178 0.57 10.50 19.89
C ASP A 178 -0.21 11.78 20.17
N LYS A 179 -0.85 11.92 21.34
CA LYS A 179 -1.70 13.07 21.68
C LYS A 179 -1.00 14.43 21.53
N VAL A 180 0.32 14.48 21.72
CA VAL A 180 1.11 15.71 21.53
C VAL A 180 1.19 16.17 20.07
N LEU A 181 0.92 15.27 19.12
CA LEU A 181 0.92 15.54 17.69
C LEU A 181 -0.40 16.15 17.20
N GLU A 182 -1.45 16.21 18.03
CA GLU A 182 -2.76 16.76 17.63
C GLU A 182 -2.66 18.18 17.07
N THR A 183 -1.73 18.98 17.59
CA THR A 183 -1.48 20.35 17.11
C THR A 183 -0.90 20.42 15.68
N ALA A 184 -0.35 19.32 15.19
CA ALA A 184 0.17 19.22 13.83
C ALA A 184 -0.89 18.71 12.84
N VAL A 185 -2.04 18.19 13.30
CA VAL A 185 -3.08 17.64 12.43
C VAL A 185 -3.83 18.76 11.71
N VAL A 186 -3.64 18.83 10.39
CA VAL A 186 -4.24 19.85 9.52
C VAL A 186 -5.37 19.32 8.66
N LYS A 187 -5.44 18.00 8.43
CA LYS A 187 -6.54 17.37 7.69
C LYS A 187 -6.83 15.96 8.18
N ILE A 188 -8.09 15.55 8.11
CA ILE A 188 -8.52 14.17 8.32
C ILE A 188 -9.43 13.75 7.17
N ILE A 189 -9.19 12.55 6.65
CA ILE A 189 -10.04 11.87 5.68
C ILE A 189 -10.34 10.49 6.22
N ASP A 190 -11.57 10.25 6.63
CA ASP A 190 -11.91 9.00 7.31
C ASP A 190 -13.39 8.66 7.08
N HIS A 191 -13.73 7.38 7.23
CA HIS A 191 -15.06 6.84 7.02
C HIS A 191 -15.71 6.27 8.29
N HIS A 192 -14.98 6.28 9.40
CA HIS A 192 -15.48 5.91 10.73
C HIS A 192 -16.35 7.00 11.37
N GLU A 193 -16.99 6.67 12.49
CA GLU A 193 -17.74 7.66 13.27
C GLU A 193 -16.81 8.75 13.79
N GLN A 194 -17.32 9.99 13.86
CA GLN A 194 -16.54 11.11 14.36
C GLN A 194 -16.35 11.00 15.88
N GLU A 195 -15.13 10.67 16.30
CA GLU A 195 -14.75 10.58 17.72
C GLU A 195 -14.04 11.86 18.21
N ARG A 196 -13.62 12.73 17.28
CA ARG A 196 -12.93 14.00 17.58
C ARG A 196 -13.86 15.23 17.59
N LEU A 197 -13.48 16.23 18.37
CA LEU A 197 -14.10 17.56 18.32
C LEU A 197 -13.56 18.38 17.14
N HIS A 198 -14.42 19.19 16.51
CA HIS A 198 -14.00 20.08 15.44
C HIS A 198 -12.96 21.10 15.92
N SER A 199 -11.93 21.33 15.10
CA SER A 199 -10.93 22.38 15.26
C SER A 199 -10.94 23.28 14.04
N ALA A 200 -10.84 24.60 14.22
CA ALA A 200 -10.74 25.54 13.10
C ALA A 200 -9.44 25.38 12.29
N GLN A 201 -8.46 24.68 12.85
CA GLN A 201 -7.14 24.46 12.24
C GLN A 201 -7.06 23.15 11.45
N CYS A 202 -8.12 22.33 11.47
CA CYS A 202 -8.12 21.02 10.84
C CYS A 202 -9.35 20.84 9.94
N GLU A 203 -9.10 20.61 8.65
CA GLU A 203 -10.13 20.18 7.71
C GLU A 203 -10.55 18.74 8.02
N ILE A 204 -11.86 18.46 8.02
CA ILE A 204 -12.40 17.15 8.35
C ILE A 204 -13.31 16.70 7.21
N VAL A 205 -12.88 15.66 6.51
CA VAL A 205 -13.66 14.93 5.52
C VAL A 205 -14.07 13.61 6.16
N LEU A 206 -15.30 13.57 6.67
CA LEU A 206 -15.90 12.38 7.27
C LEU A 206 -17.18 12.01 6.52
N GLU A 207 -17.16 10.88 5.84
CA GLU A 207 -18.30 10.34 5.10
C GLU A 207 -18.42 8.84 5.34
N PRO A 208 -19.62 8.30 5.64
CA PRO A 208 -19.80 6.90 6.03
C PRO A 208 -19.77 5.94 4.82
N VAL A 209 -18.74 6.06 3.97
CA VAL A 209 -18.42 5.12 2.89
C VAL A 209 -17.78 3.84 3.44
N ARG A 210 -17.54 2.84 2.59
CA ARG A 210 -16.95 1.59 3.05
C ARG A 210 -15.45 1.54 3.07
N SER A 211 -14.81 2.27 2.18
CA SER A 211 -13.37 2.37 2.13
C SER A 211 -12.98 3.85 2.19
N CYS A 212 -12.06 4.21 3.07
CA CYS A 212 -11.38 5.50 3.08
C CYS A 212 -10.76 5.79 1.70
N THR A 213 -10.24 4.78 1.00
CA THR A 213 -9.73 4.92 -0.38
C THR A 213 -10.80 5.50 -1.33
N THR A 214 -12.09 5.22 -1.14
CA THR A 214 -13.17 5.87 -1.90
C THR A 214 -13.13 7.40 -1.77
N LEU A 215 -12.84 7.92 -0.57
CA LEU A 215 -12.74 9.36 -0.32
C LEU A 215 -11.47 9.95 -0.94
N ILE A 216 -10.34 9.24 -0.81
CA ILE A 216 -9.07 9.64 -1.43
C ILE A 216 -9.22 9.77 -2.94
N VAL A 217 -9.81 8.77 -3.60
CA VAL A 217 -10.03 8.78 -5.05
C VAL A 217 -11.02 9.87 -5.46
N SER A 218 -12.07 10.09 -4.66
CA SER A 218 -13.03 11.17 -4.90
C SER A 218 -12.34 12.54 -4.96
N GLU A 219 -11.40 12.81 -4.06
CA GLU A 219 -10.64 14.07 -4.05
C GLU A 219 -9.67 14.16 -5.24
N ILE A 220 -8.95 13.08 -5.56
CA ILE A 220 -8.06 13.03 -6.74
C ILE A 220 -8.83 13.28 -8.03
N LEU A 221 -10.01 12.65 -8.20
CA LEU A 221 -10.86 12.85 -9.38
C LEU A 221 -11.34 14.29 -9.53
N GLN A 222 -11.56 14.99 -8.41
CA GLN A 222 -12.01 16.38 -8.39
C GLN A 222 -10.88 17.36 -8.71
N GLU A 223 -9.71 17.17 -8.11
CA GLU A 223 -8.65 18.18 -8.11
C GLU A 223 -7.52 17.90 -9.12
N ALA A 224 -7.17 16.63 -9.34
CA ALA A 224 -6.06 16.23 -10.22
C ALA A 224 -6.30 14.87 -10.92
N PRO A 225 -7.40 14.74 -11.71
CA PRO A 225 -7.78 13.48 -12.34
C PRO A 225 -6.74 12.94 -13.34
N GLU A 226 -5.82 13.75 -13.81
CA GLU A 226 -4.69 13.37 -14.66
C GLU A 226 -3.64 12.52 -13.93
N LEU A 227 -3.61 12.53 -12.60
CA LEU A 227 -2.70 11.68 -11.83
C LEU A 227 -3.09 10.21 -11.87
N LEU A 228 -4.36 9.90 -12.18
CA LEU A 228 -4.82 8.53 -12.32
C LEU A 228 -4.14 7.85 -13.50
N ASN A 229 -3.51 6.71 -13.21
CA ASN A 229 -2.94 5.79 -14.18
C ASN A 229 -3.40 4.36 -13.87
N GLN A 230 -3.06 3.40 -14.72
CA GLN A 230 -3.49 2.01 -14.57
C GLN A 230 -3.01 1.38 -13.25
N GLN A 231 -1.80 1.70 -12.80
CA GLN A 231 -1.21 1.15 -11.58
C GLN A 231 -1.90 1.67 -10.31
N LEU A 232 -2.06 2.99 -10.18
CA LEU A 232 -2.80 3.61 -9.08
C LEU A 232 -4.26 3.16 -9.08
N THR A 233 -4.87 3.03 -10.26
CA THR A 233 -6.23 2.52 -10.38
C THR A 233 -6.33 1.07 -9.90
N HIS A 234 -5.36 0.22 -10.22
CA HIS A 234 -5.32 -1.14 -9.70
C HIS A 234 -5.20 -1.15 -8.17
N LEU A 235 -4.35 -0.29 -7.60
CA LEU A 235 -4.20 -0.10 -6.15
C LEU A 235 -5.53 0.30 -5.48
N PHE A 236 -6.18 1.34 -6.01
CA PHE A 236 -7.45 1.84 -5.50
C PHE A 236 -8.58 0.82 -5.59
N ARG A 237 -8.68 0.10 -6.71
CA ARG A 237 -9.67 -0.96 -6.88
C ARG A 237 -9.46 -2.08 -5.86
N GLY A 238 -8.20 -2.46 -5.61
CA GLY A 238 -7.87 -3.49 -4.63
C GLY A 238 -8.43 -3.21 -3.24
N ALA A 239 -8.15 -2.01 -2.70
CA ALA A 239 -8.67 -1.59 -1.40
C ALA A 239 -10.21 -1.54 -1.37
N ILE A 240 -10.82 -0.79 -2.30
CA ILE A 240 -12.28 -0.60 -2.34
C ILE A 240 -13.02 -1.94 -2.48
N ILE A 241 -12.56 -2.83 -3.36
CA ILE A 241 -13.18 -4.15 -3.60
C ILE A 241 -13.06 -5.03 -2.36
N LEU A 242 -11.91 -5.02 -1.68
CA LEU A 242 -11.69 -5.84 -0.49
C LEU A 242 -12.61 -5.43 0.66
N ASP A 243 -12.68 -4.13 0.99
CA ASP A 243 -13.52 -3.62 2.10
C ASP A 243 -15.01 -3.75 1.79
N CYS A 244 -15.38 -3.57 0.53
CA CYS A 244 -16.76 -3.72 0.08
C CYS A 244 -17.18 -5.18 -0.12
N MET A 245 -16.32 -6.16 0.17
CA MET A 245 -16.57 -7.59 -0.07
C MET A 245 -17.10 -7.86 -1.50
N ASN A 246 -16.37 -7.32 -2.50
CA ASN A 246 -16.72 -7.42 -3.91
C ASN A 246 -18.12 -6.89 -4.26
N MET A 247 -18.65 -5.93 -3.49
CA MET A 247 -19.98 -5.35 -3.71
C MET A 247 -21.16 -6.35 -3.61
N THR A 248 -20.93 -7.55 -3.07
CA THR A 248 -21.91 -8.65 -3.11
C THR A 248 -22.53 -9.00 -1.77
N SER A 249 -21.94 -8.51 -0.66
CA SER A 249 -22.37 -8.94 0.67
C SER A 249 -23.61 -8.17 1.14
N GLU A 250 -24.70 -8.89 1.41
CA GLU A 250 -25.90 -8.32 2.04
C GLU A 250 -25.64 -7.81 3.48
N THR A 251 -24.54 -8.23 4.10
CA THR A 251 -24.14 -7.79 5.45
C THR A 251 -23.20 -6.58 5.44
N VAL A 252 -22.57 -6.28 4.29
CA VAL A 252 -21.71 -5.10 4.12
C VAL A 252 -22.50 -4.02 3.39
N ARG A 253 -22.82 -2.95 4.12
CA ARG A 253 -23.52 -1.78 3.56
C ARG A 253 -22.62 -0.96 2.62
N VAL A 254 -22.37 -1.44 1.40
CA VAL A 254 -21.72 -0.65 0.35
C VAL A 254 -22.52 0.64 0.11
N THR A 255 -21.84 1.76 -0.10
CA THR A 255 -22.52 3.02 -0.41
C THR A 255 -22.52 3.28 -1.91
N LYS A 256 -23.47 4.10 -2.34
CA LYS A 256 -23.53 4.57 -3.72
C LYS A 256 -22.23 5.27 -4.16
N LYS A 257 -21.52 5.95 -3.24
CA LYS A 257 -20.24 6.61 -3.56
C LYS A 257 -19.14 5.59 -3.85
N ASP A 258 -19.09 4.49 -3.10
CA ASP A 258 -18.15 3.39 -3.37
C ASP A 258 -18.37 2.81 -4.78
N GLU A 259 -19.64 2.56 -5.15
CA GLU A 259 -20.02 2.08 -6.49
C GLU A 259 -19.67 3.08 -7.60
N GLU A 260 -19.97 4.36 -7.42
CA GLU A 260 -19.72 5.41 -8.40
C GLU A 260 -18.22 5.63 -8.63
N ILE A 261 -17.42 5.63 -7.56
CA ILE A 261 -15.97 5.77 -7.64
C ILE A 261 -15.35 4.54 -8.31
N LEU A 262 -15.75 3.33 -7.92
CA LEU A 262 -15.26 2.11 -8.55
C LEU A 262 -15.60 2.08 -10.04
N ALA A 263 -16.83 2.43 -10.41
CA ALA A 263 -17.26 2.51 -11.81
C ALA A 263 -16.47 3.56 -12.60
N ALA A 264 -16.16 4.72 -12.01
CA ALA A 264 -15.36 5.76 -12.66
C ALA A 264 -13.92 5.29 -12.94
N LEU A 265 -13.32 4.54 -12.02
CA LEU A 265 -12.00 3.92 -12.18
C LEU A 265 -12.01 2.89 -13.33
N GLU A 266 -12.99 2.00 -13.35
CA GLU A 266 -13.11 0.93 -14.35
C GLU A 266 -13.45 1.46 -15.75
N GLN A 267 -14.28 2.51 -15.84
CA GLN A 267 -14.57 3.17 -17.11
C GLN A 267 -13.31 3.77 -17.73
N ARG A 268 -12.40 4.30 -16.91
CA ARG A 268 -11.17 4.94 -17.38
C ARG A 268 -10.09 3.92 -17.75
N PHE A 269 -10.08 2.75 -17.10
CA PHE A 269 -9.09 1.69 -17.32
C PHE A 269 -9.78 0.33 -17.51
N PRO A 270 -10.38 0.08 -18.70
CA PRO A 270 -11.23 -1.10 -18.93
C PRO A 270 -10.47 -2.42 -19.04
N ASP A 271 -9.15 -2.38 -19.26
CA ASP A 271 -8.30 -3.57 -19.43
C ASP A 271 -7.80 -4.15 -18.09
N LEU A 272 -8.31 -3.66 -16.96
CA LEU A 272 -7.96 -4.19 -15.64
C LEU A 272 -8.67 -5.52 -15.35
N PRO A 273 -8.11 -6.37 -14.46
CA PRO A 273 -8.75 -7.63 -14.05
C PRO A 273 -10.15 -7.42 -13.49
N THR A 274 -10.98 -8.46 -13.56
CA THR A 274 -12.36 -8.41 -13.05
C THR A 274 -12.40 -8.18 -11.55
N GLN A 275 -13.50 -7.62 -11.03
CA GLN A 275 -13.63 -7.37 -9.59
C GLN A 275 -13.52 -8.68 -8.77
N GLN A 276 -14.10 -9.77 -9.29
CA GLN A 276 -14.03 -11.10 -8.66
C GLN A 276 -12.59 -11.63 -8.60
N GLU A 277 -11.81 -11.54 -9.69
CA GLU A 277 -10.41 -11.98 -9.69
C GLU A 277 -9.56 -11.18 -8.70
N VAL A 278 -9.77 -9.86 -8.63
CA VAL A 278 -9.09 -9.00 -7.66
C VAL A 278 -9.46 -9.39 -6.23
N TYR A 279 -10.76 -9.56 -5.96
CA TYR A 279 -11.25 -9.95 -4.63
C TYR A 279 -10.71 -11.30 -4.20
N ASP A 280 -10.83 -12.33 -5.03
CA ASP A 280 -10.41 -13.69 -4.68
C ASP A 280 -8.91 -13.74 -4.37
N THR A 281 -8.10 -13.03 -5.17
CA THR A 281 -6.65 -12.98 -4.99
C THR A 281 -6.27 -12.26 -3.69
N LEU A 282 -6.88 -11.10 -3.41
CA LEU A 282 -6.60 -10.35 -2.18
C LEU A 282 -7.12 -11.07 -0.93
N GLN A 283 -8.31 -11.70 -1.02
CA GLN A 283 -8.88 -12.48 0.06
C GLN A 283 -8.01 -13.71 0.37
N GLN A 284 -7.46 -14.36 -0.66
CA GLN A 284 -6.49 -15.44 -0.48
C GLN A 284 -5.22 -14.93 0.20
N ALA A 285 -4.64 -13.82 -0.29
CA ALA A 285 -3.44 -13.23 0.29
C ALA A 285 -3.62 -12.85 1.77
N LYS A 286 -4.77 -12.27 2.15
CA LYS A 286 -5.10 -11.85 3.52
C LYS A 286 -5.03 -12.99 4.56
N PHE A 287 -5.18 -14.23 4.13
CA PHE A 287 -5.09 -15.41 5.00
C PHE A 287 -3.87 -16.28 4.71
N ASP A 288 -2.93 -15.79 3.89
CA ASP A 288 -1.72 -16.51 3.53
C ASP A 288 -0.63 -16.30 4.60
N VAL A 289 -0.67 -17.15 5.63
CA VAL A 289 0.31 -17.15 6.74
C VAL A 289 1.53 -18.05 6.48
N SER A 290 1.80 -18.40 5.21
CA SER A 290 2.81 -19.39 4.82
C SER A 290 4.26 -18.89 4.75
#